data_AF-A0A533W8H0-F1
#
_entry.id   AF-A0A533W8H0-F1
#
_cell.length_a   1.000
_cell.length_b   1.000
_cell.length_c   1.000
_cell.angle_alpha   90.00
_cell.angle_beta   90.00
_cell.angle_gamma   90.00
#
_symmetry.space_group_name_H-M   'P 1'
#
loop_
_entity.id
_entity.type
_entity.pdbx_description
1 polymer ?
#
loop_
_entity_poly.entity_id
_entity_poly.type
_entity_poly.pdbx_seq_one_letter_code
_entity_poly.pdbx_strand_id
1 'polypeptide(L)'
;MAACPKCGSRKIAPARGFEAVAEPSSGSAHPPPIKVSIGQCEKCGAEFPTIESRKKCLLAPAAELEKVRKAMERLKSENEAMNSKMKEIVAKEEELQSSIEKVRSEGEVKILERRYEALTENVSYLRSEKERLERLASVLSLATPLVPSSNRYRTKT
;
A
#
# COMPACT_ATOMS: atom_id res chain seq x y z
N MET A 1 31.27 21.56 34.13
CA MET A 1 32.54 21.04 34.68
C MET A 1 32.47 19.53 34.64
N ALA A 2 33.42 18.88 33.95
CA ALA A 2 33.50 17.42 33.94
C ALA A 2 33.78 16.91 35.37
N ALA A 3 33.22 15.75 35.71
CA ALA A 3 33.51 15.06 36.96
C ALA A 3 34.41 13.85 36.65
N CYS A 4 35.27 13.48 37.58
CA CYS A 4 36.11 12.30 37.43
C CYS A 4 35.24 11.05 37.26
N PRO A 5 35.39 10.29 36.16
CA PRO A 5 34.59 9.08 35.90
C PRO A 5 34.87 7.96 36.92
N LYS A 6 36.01 8.01 37.61
CA LYS A 6 36.42 7.00 38.59
C LYS A 6 35.91 7.26 40.02
N CYS A 7 35.82 8.54 40.43
CA CYS A 7 35.50 8.88 41.83
C CYS A 7 34.54 10.06 42.03
N GLY A 8 34.01 10.63 40.95
CA GLY A 8 33.02 11.72 40.97
C GLY A 8 33.54 13.10 41.38
N SER A 9 34.85 13.25 41.69
CA SER A 9 35.44 14.53 42.07
C SER A 9 35.41 15.55 40.92
N ARG A 10 35.15 16.82 41.24
CA ARG A 10 35.17 17.95 40.28
C ARG A 10 36.48 18.74 40.26
N LYS A 11 37.44 18.36 41.11
CA LYS A 11 38.79 18.94 41.13
C LYS A 11 39.65 18.24 40.08
N ILE A 12 39.91 18.95 38.98
CA ILE A 12 40.65 18.46 37.83
C ILE A 12 41.75 19.47 37.52
N ALA A 13 43.00 19.02 37.55
CA ALA A 13 44.13 19.85 37.15
C ALA A 13 44.15 20.00 35.61
N PRO A 14 44.44 21.20 35.08
CA PRO A 14 44.51 21.41 33.63
C PRO A 14 45.74 20.72 33.06
N ALA A 15 45.57 19.89 32.03
CA ALA A 15 46.66 19.34 31.24
C ALA A 15 46.44 19.55 29.74
N ARG A 16 47.45 19.17 28.95
CA ARG A 16 47.61 19.50 27.52
C ARG A 16 46.32 19.28 26.71
N GLY A 17 45.99 20.27 25.89
CA GLY A 17 44.88 20.23 24.95
C GLY A 17 45.25 19.58 23.62
N PHE A 18 44.30 18.86 23.03
CA PHE A 18 44.35 18.20 21.73
C PHE A 18 43.12 18.58 20.92
N GLU A 19 43.23 18.51 19.60
CA GLU A 19 42.08 18.67 18.70
C GLU A 19 41.62 17.30 18.20
N ALA A 20 40.33 17.00 18.40
CA ALA A 20 39.69 15.79 17.92
C ALA A 20 38.74 16.11 16.77
N VAL A 21 38.69 15.22 15.79
CA VAL A 21 37.78 15.33 14.64
C VAL A 21 36.34 15.12 15.13
N ALA A 22 35.48 16.10 14.86
CA ALA A 22 34.05 16.01 15.11
C ALA A 22 33.34 15.29 13.96
N GLU A 23 32.32 14.49 14.24
CA GLU A 23 31.44 14.02 13.18
C GLU A 23 30.60 15.19 12.62
N PRO A 24 30.39 15.23 11.29
CA PRO A 24 29.55 16.25 10.68
C PRO A 24 28.10 16.05 11.15
N SER A 25 27.59 16.98 11.95
CA SER A 25 26.15 17.14 12.13
C SER A 25 25.55 17.60 10.80
N SER A 26 24.36 17.08 10.47
CA SER A 26 23.60 17.18 9.22
C SER A 26 23.37 18.59 8.63
N GLY A 27 24.45 19.31 8.30
CA GLY A 27 24.38 20.67 7.76
C GLY A 27 25.71 21.39 7.49
N SER A 28 26.87 20.81 7.82
CA SER A 28 28.18 21.42 7.48
C SER A 28 29.16 20.41 6.91
N ALA A 29 29.73 20.70 5.73
CA ALA A 29 30.73 19.87 5.06
C ALA A 29 32.02 19.66 5.88
N HIS A 30 32.34 20.60 6.79
CA HIS A 30 33.46 20.50 7.72
C HIS A 30 33.04 21.00 9.11
N PRO A 31 32.73 20.10 10.06
CA PRO A 31 32.49 20.52 11.43
C PRO A 31 33.78 21.07 12.05
N PRO A 32 33.73 22.15 12.85
CA PRO A 32 34.91 22.67 13.53
C PRO A 32 35.48 21.59 14.49
N PRO A 33 36.82 21.50 14.63
CA PRO A 33 37.45 20.53 15.52
C PRO A 33 36.98 20.71 16.97
N ILE A 34 36.79 19.59 17.68
CA ILE A 34 36.45 19.60 19.10
C ILE A 34 37.76 19.66 19.89
N LYS A 35 37.89 20.66 20.75
CA LYS A 35 39.00 20.72 21.71
C LYS A 35 38.77 19.71 22.82
N VAL A 36 39.74 18.82 23.01
CA VAL A 36 39.75 17.77 24.03
C VAL A 36 41.04 17.88 24.81
N SER A 37 40.99 18.12 26.12
CA SER A 37 42.16 18.08 27.00
C SER A 37 42.21 16.77 27.77
N ILE A 38 43.39 16.39 28.26
CA ILE A 38 43.50 15.31 29.25
C ILE A 38 43.46 15.98 30.62
N GLY A 39 42.42 15.70 31.40
CA GLY A 39 42.32 16.16 32.79
C GLY A 39 42.85 15.10 33.73
N GLN A 40 43.53 15.51 34.80
CA GLN A 40 43.94 14.60 35.88
C GLN A 40 43.11 14.87 37.14
N CYS A 41 42.51 13.83 37.71
CA CYS A 41 41.78 13.95 38.96
C CYS A 41 42.72 14.13 40.15
N GLU A 42 42.60 15.24 40.87
CA GLU A 42 43.42 15.52 42.06
C GLU A 42 43.16 14.54 43.22
N LYS A 43 42.01 13.85 43.23
CA LYS A 43 41.63 12.93 44.32
C LYS A 43 42.17 11.51 44.14
N CYS A 44 42.22 11.01 42.91
CA CYS A 44 42.58 9.61 42.64
C CYS A 44 43.63 9.44 41.53
N GLY A 45 44.22 10.54 41.05
CA GLY A 45 45.26 10.57 40.02
C GLY A 45 44.84 10.11 38.63
N ALA A 46 43.56 9.80 38.41
CA ALA A 46 43.08 9.26 37.14
C ALA A 46 43.14 10.32 36.04
N GLU A 47 43.77 9.98 34.92
CA GLU A 47 43.78 10.78 33.70
C GLU A 47 42.62 10.37 32.80
N PHE A 48 41.89 11.35 32.28
CA PHE A 48 40.79 11.10 31.36
C PHE A 48 40.55 12.28 30.41
N PRO A 49 40.08 12.01 29.18
CA PRO A 49 39.73 13.06 28.25
C PRO A 49 38.58 13.94 28.76
N THR A 50 38.72 15.25 28.57
CA THR A 50 37.73 16.28 28.92
C THR A 50 37.44 17.13 27.70
N ILE A 51 36.16 17.35 27.42
CA ILE A 51 35.74 18.12 26.24
C ILE A 51 35.64 19.60 26.62
N GLU A 52 36.40 20.44 25.91
CA GLU A 52 36.46 21.90 26.07
C GLU A 52 35.56 22.61 25.05
N SER A 53 34.47 21.96 24.64
CA SER A 53 33.49 22.50 23.70
C SER A 53 32.21 22.90 24.40
N ARG A 54 31.54 23.93 23.87
CA ARG A 54 30.17 24.29 24.27
C ARG A 54 29.14 23.23 23.85
N LYS A 55 29.47 22.41 22.84
CA LYS A 55 28.60 21.31 22.39
C LYS A 55 28.80 20.08 23.29
N LYS A 56 27.69 19.45 23.65
CA LYS A 56 27.71 18.15 24.34
C LYS A 56 28.13 17.08 23.32
N CYS A 57 29.32 16.54 23.49
CA CYS A 57 29.85 15.47 22.65
C CYS A 57 30.15 14.25 23.54
N LEU A 58 30.07 13.06 22.95
CA LEU A 58 30.53 11.82 23.59
C LEU A 58 31.83 11.40 22.91
N LEU A 59 32.79 10.94 23.68
CA LEU A 59 34.03 10.38 23.17
C LEU A 59 33.86 8.87 23.05
N ALA A 60 34.05 8.35 21.85
CA ALA A 60 34.04 6.93 21.57
C ALA A 60 35.40 6.52 20.97
N PRO A 61 35.89 5.30 21.25
CA PRO A 61 37.04 4.75 20.57
C PRO A 61 36.84 4.73 19.05
N ALA A 62 37.86 5.10 18.28
CA ALA A 62 37.80 5.12 16.82
C ALA A 62 37.38 3.76 16.22
N ALA A 63 37.80 2.65 16.83
CA ALA A 63 37.43 1.31 16.42
C ALA A 63 35.92 1.01 16.58
N GLU A 64 35.24 1.63 17.55
CA GLU A 64 33.79 1.48 17.74
C GLU A 64 33.02 2.34 16.74
N LEU A 65 33.49 3.57 16.48
CA LEU A 65 32.92 4.43 15.44
C LEU A 65 32.97 3.76 14.06
N GLU A 66 34.09 3.09 13.74
CA GLU A 66 34.22 2.39 12.47
C GLU A 66 33.26 1.20 12.34
N LYS A 67 33.02 0.47 13.45
CA LYS A 67 32.00 -0.60 13.47
C LYS A 67 30.60 -0.05 13.21
N VAL A 68 30.26 1.06 13.85
CA VAL A 68 28.95 1.72 13.67
C VAL A 68 28.78 2.19 12.23
N ARG A 69 29.80 2.83 11.65
CA ARG A 69 29.77 3.28 10.24
C ARG A 69 29.54 2.12 9.28
N LYS A 70 30.30 1.02 9.43
CA LYS A 70 30.10 -0.19 8.62
C LYS A 70 28.70 -0.78 8.78
N ALA A 71 28.17 -0.78 10.00
CA ALA A 71 26.81 -1.25 10.25
C ALA A 71 25.76 -0.36 9.58
N MET A 72 25.94 0.97 9.60
CA MET A 72 25.03 1.90 8.93
C MET A 72 25.04 1.72 7.41
N GLU A 73 26.21 1.60 6.79
CA GLU A 73 26.30 1.35 5.34
C GLU A 73 25.67 0.01 4.95
N ARG A 74 25.90 -1.03 5.75
CA ARG A 74 25.25 -2.33 5.54
C ARG A 74 23.73 -2.20 5.63
N LEU A 75 23.20 -1.60 6.69
CA LEU A 75 21.76 -1.42 6.87
C LEU A 75 21.14 -0.59 5.74
N LYS A 76 21.85 0.43 5.27
CA LYS A 76 21.41 1.23 4.12
C LYS A 76 21.30 0.37 2.86
N SER A 77 22.31 -0.45 2.56
CA SER A 77 22.27 -1.36 1.41
C SER A 77 21.16 -2.42 1.52
N GLU A 78 20.93 -2.97 2.71
CA GLU A 78 19.86 -3.93 2.97
C GLU A 78 18.47 -3.29 2.82
N ASN A 79 18.32 -2.04 3.27
CA ASN A 79 17.08 -1.27 3.14
C ASN A 79 16.78 -0.93 1.66
N GLU A 80 17.79 -0.51 0.90
CA GLU A 80 17.65 -0.28 -0.56
C GLU A 80 17.25 -1.56 -1.30
N ALA A 81 17.87 -2.69 -0.99
CA ALA A 81 17.51 -3.99 -1.57
C ALA A 81 16.06 -4.40 -1.21
N MET A 82 15.64 -4.16 0.02
CA MET A 82 14.28 -4.45 0.48
C MET A 82 13.24 -3.57 -0.22
N ASN A 83 13.53 -2.27 -0.38
CA ASN A 83 12.67 -1.35 -1.12
C ASN A 83 12.50 -1.74 -2.58
N SER A 84 13.57 -2.22 -3.23
CA SER A 84 13.48 -2.75 -4.60
C SER A 84 12.56 -3.98 -4.67
N LYS A 85 12.73 -4.94 -3.76
CA LYS A 85 11.83 -6.11 -3.68
C LYS A 85 10.38 -5.73 -3.41
N MET A 86 10.14 -4.74 -2.56
CA MET A 86 8.79 -4.24 -2.28
C MET A 86 8.13 -3.68 -3.54
N LYS A 87 8.87 -2.89 -4.34
CA LYS A 87 8.36 -2.37 -5.62
C LYS A 87 8.03 -3.48 -6.61
N GLU A 88 8.85 -4.53 -6.69
CA GLU A 88 8.57 -5.69 -7.53
C GLU A 88 7.31 -6.44 -7.09
N ILE A 89 7.09 -6.58 -5.78
CA ILE A 89 5.89 -7.24 -5.23
C ILE A 89 4.64 -6.42 -5.54
N VAL A 90 4.68 -5.10 -5.34
CA VAL A 90 3.56 -4.21 -5.65
C VAL A 90 3.20 -4.29 -7.14
N ALA A 91 4.18 -4.26 -8.04
CA ALA A 91 3.93 -4.40 -9.48
C ALA A 91 3.26 -5.74 -9.82
N LYS A 92 3.68 -6.84 -9.19
CA LYS A 92 3.06 -8.17 -9.37
C LYS A 92 1.64 -8.22 -8.80
N GLU A 93 1.39 -7.55 -7.69
CA GLU A 93 0.05 -7.47 -7.10
C GLU A 93 -0.91 -6.75 -8.05
N GLU A 94 -0.51 -5.62 -8.62
CA GLU A 94 -1.30 -4.86 -9.60
C GLU A 94 -1.60 -5.71 -10.85
N GLU A 95 -0.61 -6.44 -11.37
CA GLU A 95 -0.78 -7.35 -12.50
C GLU A 95 -1.79 -8.47 -12.19
N LEU A 96 -1.66 -9.10 -11.02
CA LEU A 96 -2.58 -10.15 -10.57
C LEU A 96 -4.01 -9.63 -10.37
N GLN A 97 -4.17 -8.44 -9.79
CA GLN A 97 -5.47 -7.80 -9.63
C GLN A 97 -6.13 -7.53 -10.99
N SER A 98 -5.37 -7.01 -11.96
CA SER A 98 -5.86 -6.81 -13.34
C SER A 98 -6.29 -8.13 -14.00
N SER A 99 -5.50 -9.20 -13.82
CA SER A 99 -5.84 -10.52 -14.33
C SER A 99 -7.11 -11.08 -13.71
N ILE A 100 -7.32 -10.89 -12.41
CA ILE A 100 -8.55 -11.35 -11.72
C ILE A 100 -9.77 -10.62 -12.27
N GLU A 101 -9.68 -9.30 -12.46
CA GLU A 101 -10.78 -8.50 -12.98
C GLU A 101 -11.14 -8.86 -14.43
N LYS A 102 -10.13 -9.15 -15.25
CA LYS A 102 -10.33 -9.67 -16.60
C LYS A 102 -11.08 -11.01 -16.59
N VAL A 103 -10.64 -11.97 -15.78
CA VAL A 103 -11.32 -13.28 -15.69
C VAL A 103 -12.76 -13.13 -15.17
N ARG A 104 -13.00 -12.23 -14.21
CA ARG A 104 -14.34 -11.94 -13.69
C ARG A 104 -15.25 -11.39 -14.79
N SER A 105 -14.79 -10.37 -15.52
CA SER A 105 -15.57 -9.77 -16.61
C SER A 105 -15.85 -10.74 -17.75
N GLU A 106 -14.87 -11.56 -18.15
CA GLU A 106 -15.08 -12.62 -19.15
C GLU A 106 -16.10 -13.67 -18.69
N GLY A 107 -16.10 -14.01 -17.40
CA GLY A 107 -17.09 -14.90 -16.80
C GLY A 107 -18.51 -14.30 -16.82
N GLU A 108 -18.64 -13.01 -16.49
CA GLU A 108 -19.91 -12.29 -16.55
C GLU A 108 -20.47 -12.22 -17.98
N VAL A 109 -19.62 -11.92 -18.97
CA VAL A 109 -20.01 -11.92 -20.39
C VAL A 109 -20.56 -13.28 -20.80
N LYS A 110 -19.88 -14.38 -20.47
CA LYS A 110 -20.35 -15.75 -20.79
C LYS A 110 -21.68 -16.12 -20.12
N ILE A 111 -21.99 -15.52 -18.97
CA ILE A 111 -23.29 -15.72 -18.30
C ILE A 111 -24.37 -14.92 -19.02
N LEU A 112 -24.08 -13.69 -19.41
CA LEU A 112 -25.00 -12.83 -20.15
C LEU A 112 -25.31 -13.38 -21.54
N GLU A 113 -24.30 -13.90 -22.26
CA GLU A 113 -24.48 -14.56 -23.56
C GLU A 113 -25.46 -15.74 -23.45
N ARG A 114 -25.26 -16.64 -22.49
CA ARG A 114 -26.17 -17.77 -22.25
C ARG A 114 -27.60 -17.32 -21.90
N ARG A 115 -27.74 -16.25 -21.12
CA ARG A 115 -29.07 -15.68 -20.80
C ARG A 115 -29.72 -15.06 -22.03
N TYR A 116 -28.94 -14.42 -22.90
CA TYR A 116 -29.42 -13.84 -24.15
C TYR A 116 -29.90 -14.91 -25.13
N GLU A 117 -29.15 -16.01 -25.27
CA GLU A 117 -29.55 -17.17 -26.09
C GLU A 117 -30.88 -17.75 -25.60
N ALA A 118 -30.98 -18.06 -24.31
CA ALA A 118 -32.21 -18.58 -23.72
C ALA A 118 -33.40 -17.60 -23.88
N LEU A 119 -33.17 -16.30 -23.75
CA LEU A 119 -34.22 -15.29 -23.98
C LEU A 119 -34.64 -15.25 -25.45
N THR A 120 -33.69 -15.37 -26.37
CA THR A 120 -33.94 -15.39 -27.82
C THR A 120 -34.80 -16.59 -28.21
N GLU A 121 -34.49 -17.77 -27.69
CA GLU A 121 -35.29 -18.99 -27.87
C GLU A 121 -36.73 -18.81 -27.35
N ASN A 122 -36.88 -18.27 -26.13
CA ASN A 122 -38.19 -18.00 -25.54
C ASN A 122 -39.01 -17.00 -26.37
N VAL A 123 -38.39 -15.93 -26.87
CA VAL A 123 -39.06 -14.95 -27.74
C VAL A 123 -39.49 -15.59 -29.05
N SER A 124 -38.64 -16.43 -29.66
CA SER A 124 -38.98 -17.16 -30.88
C SER A 124 -40.19 -18.07 -30.66
N TYR A 125 -40.17 -18.88 -29.59
CA TYR A 125 -41.28 -19.74 -29.20
C TYR A 125 -42.60 -18.96 -29.01
N LEU A 126 -42.56 -17.86 -28.25
CA LEU A 126 -43.74 -17.02 -28.01
C LEU A 126 -44.29 -16.38 -29.28
N ARG A 127 -43.42 -16.00 -30.23
CA ARG A 127 -43.88 -15.50 -31.55
C ARG A 127 -44.60 -16.58 -32.33
N SER A 128 -44.04 -17.79 -32.40
CA SER A 128 -44.68 -18.93 -33.08
C SER A 128 -46.02 -19.29 -32.44
N GLU A 129 -46.09 -19.29 -31.10
CA GLU A 129 -47.32 -19.59 -30.38
C GLU A 129 -48.38 -18.50 -30.58
N LYS A 130 -47.97 -17.23 -30.59
CA LYS A 130 -48.85 -16.10 -30.94
C LYS A 130 -49.42 -16.27 -32.34
N GLU A 131 -48.58 -16.54 -33.35
CA GLU A 131 -49.05 -16.76 -34.73
C GLU A 131 -50.04 -17.92 -34.82
N ARG A 132 -49.80 -19.01 -34.09
CA ARG A 132 -50.72 -20.15 -34.02
C ARG A 132 -52.06 -19.75 -33.44
N LEU A 133 -52.08 -18.99 -32.35
CA LEU A 133 -53.30 -18.51 -31.70
C LEU A 133 -54.06 -17.51 -32.59
N GLU A 134 -53.37 -16.62 -33.29
CA GLU A 134 -53.98 -15.66 -34.23
C GLU A 134 -54.68 -16.38 -35.41
N ARG A 135 -54.06 -17.45 -35.93
CA ARG A 135 -54.69 -18.30 -36.96
C ARG A 135 -55.95 -18.97 -36.44
N LEU A 136 -55.89 -19.56 -35.23
CA LEU A 136 -57.06 -20.20 -34.61
C LEU A 136 -58.19 -19.21 -34.35
N ALA A 137 -57.87 -18.01 -33.86
CA ALA A 137 -58.85 -16.96 -33.63
C ALA A 137 -59.55 -16.53 -34.94
N SER A 138 -58.79 -16.42 -36.04
CA SER A 138 -59.34 -16.09 -37.36
C SER A 138 -60.26 -17.19 -37.91
N VAL A 139 -59.91 -18.46 -37.73
CA VAL A 139 -60.78 -19.59 -38.12
C VAL A 139 -62.08 -19.58 -37.31
N LEU A 140 -62.00 -19.36 -35.99
CA LEU A 140 -63.17 -19.28 -35.13
C LEU A 140 -64.07 -18.09 -35.49
N SER A 141 -63.50 -16.93 -35.82
CA SER A 141 -64.33 -15.77 -36.22
C SER A 141 -65.09 -16.04 -37.52
N LEU A 142 -64.48 -16.73 -38.48
CA LEU A 142 -65.13 -17.15 -39.75
C LEU A 142 -66.18 -18.25 -39.55
N ALA A 143 -66.03 -19.09 -38.53
CA ALA A 143 -66.95 -20.19 -38.24
C ALA A 143 -68.20 -19.75 -37.45
N THR A 144 -68.31 -18.49 -37.04
CA THR A 144 -69.49 -17.97 -36.34
C THR A 144 -70.65 -17.80 -37.33
N PRO A 145 -71.74 -18.60 -37.26
CA PRO A 145 -72.88 -18.40 -38.14
C PRO A 145 -73.60 -17.11 -37.75
N LEU A 146 -73.91 -16.26 -38.74
CA LEU A 146 -74.91 -15.20 -38.59
C LEU A 146 -76.25 -15.87 -38.26
N VAL A 147 -76.58 -15.95 -36.97
CA VAL A 147 -77.91 -16.37 -36.52
C VAL A 147 -78.91 -15.34 -37.05
N PRO A 148 -79.88 -15.71 -37.90
CA PRO A 148 -80.90 -14.78 -38.34
C PRO A 148 -81.80 -14.47 -37.13
N SER A 149 -81.80 -13.22 -36.69
CA SER A 149 -82.78 -12.71 -35.75
C SER A 149 -84.15 -12.68 -36.47
N SER A 150 -84.86 -13.81 -36.44
CA SER A 150 -86.26 -13.90 -36.87
C SER A 150 -87.12 -14.01 -35.63
N ASN A 151 -87.57 -12.87 -35.12
CA ASN A 151 -88.71 -12.82 -34.19
C ASN A 151 -89.86 -12.08 -34.87
N ARG A 152 -90.53 -12.78 -35.80
CA ARG A 152 -91.89 -12.46 -36.23
C ARG A 152 -92.85 -13.12 -35.24
N TYR A 153 -93.37 -12.35 -34.29
CA TYR A 153 -94.70 -12.64 -33.75
C TYR A 153 -95.66 -11.55 -34.18
N ARG A 154 -96.37 -11.88 -35.26
CA ARG A 154 -97.59 -11.25 -35.74
C ARG A 154 -98.73 -11.83 -34.91
N THR A 155 -99.19 -11.14 -33.88
CA THR A 155 -100.48 -11.46 -33.25
C THR A 155 -101.57 -10.63 -33.91
N LYS A 156 -102.44 -11.33 -34.64
CA LYS A 156 -103.76 -10.85 -35.05
C LYS A 156 -104.68 -10.89 -33.83
N THR A 157 -105.45 -9.83 -33.60
CA THR A 157 -106.91 -9.81 -33.40
C THR A 157 -107.35 -8.37 -33.33
#